data_AF-A0A8H6XMJ2-F1
#
_entry.id   AF-A0A8H6XMJ2-F1
#
_cell.length_a   1.000
_cell.length_b   1.000
_cell.length_c   1.000
_cell.angle_alpha   90.00
_cell.angle_beta   90.00
_cell.angle_gamma   90.00
#
_symmetry.space_group_name_H-M   'P 1'
#
loop_
_entity.id
_entity.type
_entity.pdbx_description
1 polymer ?
#
loop_
_entity_poly.entity_id
_entity_poly.type
_entity_poly.pdbx_seq_one_letter_code
_entity_poly.pdbx_strand_id
1 'polypeptide(L)'
;MVKFTTVATFCASTLCLLVWGTAGAAIEERQTATGAFYGYIYFQGEGLSNGEQIYFAVSKTNSPVSWNVINGGKPVLTSTLGTKGLRDPFIIRDPSGNKFYVIATDLRMFGGTQTWDQASREGSLSLAI
;
A
#
# COMPACT_ATOMS: atom_id res chain seq x y z
N MET A 1 8.37 -25.14 -14.99
CA MET A 1 7.24 -25.81 -15.67
C MET A 1 6.15 -24.74 -15.76
N VAL A 2 6.00 -24.03 -16.87
CA VAL A 2 5.33 -24.47 -18.11
C VAL A 2 6.04 -23.84 -19.33
N LYS A 3 6.36 -24.64 -20.34
CA LYS A 3 6.78 -24.17 -21.67
C LYS A 3 5.53 -24.15 -22.55
N PHE A 4 5.15 -22.99 -23.09
CA PHE A 4 4.11 -22.91 -24.11
C PHE A 4 4.75 -23.05 -25.49
N THR A 5 4.61 -24.24 -26.08
CA THR A 5 4.99 -24.51 -27.47
C THR A 5 3.74 -24.39 -28.32
N THR A 6 3.63 -23.32 -29.11
CA THR A 6 2.54 -23.17 -30.08
C THR A 6 2.89 -23.98 -31.33
N VAL A 7 2.21 -25.10 -31.55
CA VAL A 7 2.20 -25.81 -32.84
C VAL A 7 0.92 -25.40 -33.56
N ALA A 8 1.06 -24.81 -34.75
CA ALA A 8 -0.06 -24.57 -35.65
C ALA A 8 0.24 -25.23 -37.01
N THR A 9 -0.30 -26.44 -37.21
CA THR A 9 -0.44 -27.05 -38.54
C THR A 9 -1.84 -26.71 -39.04
N PHE A 10 -1.95 -25.93 -40.11
CA PHE A 10 -3.23 -25.58 -40.73
C PHE A 10 -3.59 -26.60 -41.81
N CYS A 11 -4.75 -27.26 -41.65
CA CYS A 11 -5.44 -28.00 -42.71
C CYS A 11 -6.56 -27.11 -43.27
N ALA A 12 -6.76 -27.15 -44.58
CA ALA A 12 -7.55 -26.19 -45.33
C ALA A 12 -9.07 -26.35 -45.16
N SER A 13 -9.77 -25.23 -45.40
CA SER A 13 -11.21 -25.08 -45.66
C SER A 13 -12.18 -25.36 -44.52
N THR A 14 -12.69 -24.30 -43.88
CA THR A 14 -14.12 -23.94 -43.79
C THR A 14 -14.19 -22.54 -43.15
N LEU A 15 -15.08 -21.69 -43.66
CA LEU A 15 -15.33 -20.29 -43.27
C LEU A 15 -15.32 -20.09 -41.75
N CYS A 16 -14.23 -19.54 -41.20
CA CYS A 16 -14.10 -19.23 -39.78
C CYS A 16 -14.32 -17.73 -39.60
N LEU A 17 -15.40 -17.36 -38.92
CA LEU A 17 -15.73 -15.99 -38.51
C LEU A 17 -14.50 -15.34 -37.86
N LEU A 18 -14.07 -14.20 -38.41
CA LEU A 18 -13.04 -13.36 -37.79
C LEU A 18 -13.59 -12.79 -36.48
N VAL A 19 -13.32 -13.49 -35.38
CA VAL A 19 -13.36 -12.91 -34.04
C VAL A 19 -12.13 -12.02 -33.95
N TRP A 20 -12.31 -10.71 -34.17
CA TRP A 20 -11.33 -9.72 -33.77
C TRP A 20 -11.35 -9.63 -32.24
N GLY A 21 -10.72 -10.60 -31.59
CA GLY A 21 -10.31 -10.42 -30.21
C GLY A 21 -9.22 -9.38 -30.21
N THR A 22 -9.53 -8.14 -29.81
CA THR A 22 -8.48 -7.24 -29.36
C THR A 22 -7.81 -7.94 -28.19
N ALA A 23 -6.60 -8.46 -28.39
CA ALA A 23 -5.78 -8.87 -27.28
C ALA A 23 -5.68 -7.64 -26.38
N GLY A 24 -6.31 -7.69 -25.20
CA GLY A 24 -6.16 -6.65 -24.20
C GLY A 24 -4.66 -6.43 -24.01
N ALA A 25 -4.23 -5.17 -23.94
CA ALA A 25 -2.82 -4.85 -23.74
C ALA A 25 -2.26 -5.74 -22.62
N ALA A 26 -1.15 -6.41 -22.89
CA ALA A 26 -0.47 -7.19 -21.87
C ALA A 26 -0.23 -6.26 -20.67
N ILE A 27 -0.58 -6.72 -19.46
CA ILE A 27 -0.25 -5.96 -18.25
C ILE A 27 1.27 -5.85 -18.22
N GLU A 28 1.81 -4.65 -18.48
CA GLU A 28 3.24 -4.43 -18.38
C GLU A 28 3.68 -4.77 -16.95
N GLU A 29 4.72 -5.60 -16.85
CA GLU A 29 5.34 -5.94 -15.58
C GLU A 29 5.98 -4.66 -15.03
N ARG A 30 5.29 -4.02 -14.07
CA ARG A 30 5.56 -2.63 -13.69
C ARG A 30 6.93 -2.42 -13.03
N GLN A 31 7.60 -3.48 -12.57
CA GLN A 31 8.89 -3.42 -11.89
C GLN A 31 9.72 -4.69 -12.13
N THR A 32 10.58 -4.70 -13.16
CA THR A 32 11.54 -5.79 -13.42
C THR A 32 12.99 -5.42 -13.05
N ALA A 33 13.20 -4.18 -12.59
CA ALA A 33 14.52 -3.68 -12.25
C ALA A 33 15.13 -4.47 -11.08
N THR A 34 16.39 -4.88 -11.23
CA THR A 34 17.18 -5.42 -10.13
C THR A 34 17.23 -4.39 -8.99
N GLY A 35 16.77 -4.78 -7.79
CA GLY A 35 16.66 -3.86 -6.66
C GLY A 35 15.33 -3.11 -6.55
N ALA A 36 14.28 -3.54 -7.26
CA ALA A 36 12.92 -3.07 -7.00
C ALA A 36 12.38 -3.63 -5.67
N PHE A 37 11.78 -2.75 -4.88
CA PHE A 37 11.14 -3.06 -3.60
C PHE A 37 9.82 -2.31 -3.48
N TYR A 38 8.98 -2.77 -2.56
CA TYR A 38 7.77 -2.10 -2.13
C TYR A 38 8.01 -1.40 -0.80
N GLY A 39 7.41 -0.23 -0.61
CA GLY A 39 7.32 0.45 0.67
C GLY A 39 5.93 0.23 1.28
N TYR A 40 5.87 0.05 2.59
CA TYR A 40 4.61 -0.06 3.32
C TYR A 40 4.59 0.87 4.53
N ILE A 41 3.73 1.87 4.46
CA ILE A 41 3.40 2.77 5.56
C ILE A 41 2.15 2.25 6.28
N TYR A 42 2.20 2.14 7.60
CA TYR A 42 1.14 1.51 8.38
C TYR A 42 1.11 2.00 9.82
N PHE A 43 0.03 1.68 10.53
CA PHE A 43 -0.05 1.72 11.99
C PHE A 43 -0.29 0.30 12.51
N GLN A 44 0.09 0.01 13.76
CA GLN A 44 0.03 -1.35 14.31
C GLN A 44 -1.34 -1.72 14.91
N GLY A 45 -2.26 -0.76 14.99
CA GLY A 45 -3.59 -0.96 15.57
C GLY A 45 -3.70 -0.47 17.01
N GLU A 46 -4.90 -0.69 17.56
CA GLU A 46 -5.35 -0.20 18.88
C GLU A 46 -5.07 -1.16 20.04
N GLY A 47 -4.39 -2.29 19.78
CA GLY A 47 -4.03 -3.27 20.82
C GLY A 47 -2.76 -2.92 21.60
N LEU A 48 -2.00 -1.91 21.17
CA LEU A 48 -0.74 -1.46 21.77
C LEU A 48 -0.81 0.02 22.11
N SER A 49 -0.27 0.43 23.26
CA SER A 49 -0.33 1.83 23.72
C SER A 49 0.36 2.81 22.76
N ASN A 50 1.36 2.33 22.02
CA ASN A 50 2.07 3.03 20.96
C ASN A 50 1.68 2.55 19.55
N GLY A 51 0.69 1.66 19.39
CA GLY A 51 0.38 1.05 18.10
C GLY A 51 -0.28 2.00 17.10
N GLU A 52 -0.97 3.02 17.60
CA GLU A 52 -1.59 4.08 16.80
C GLU A 52 -0.58 5.21 16.53
N GLN A 53 0.53 4.87 15.88
CA GLN A 53 1.54 5.80 15.36
C GLN A 53 1.92 5.30 13.96
N ILE A 54 2.63 6.10 13.16
CA ILE A 54 3.01 5.66 11.81
C ILE A 54 4.37 4.97 11.83
N TYR A 55 4.41 3.81 11.21
CA TYR A 55 5.57 2.95 11.03
C TYR A 55 5.81 2.72 9.54
N PHE A 56 6.98 2.17 9.23
CA PHE A 56 7.39 1.90 7.86
C PHE A 56 8.08 0.54 7.79
N ALA A 57 7.82 -0.19 6.71
CA ALA A 57 8.54 -1.37 6.30
C ALA A 57 8.89 -1.29 4.80
N VAL A 58 9.94 -2.01 4.41
CA VAL A 58 10.34 -2.20 3.01
C VAL A 58 10.32 -3.69 2.71
N SER A 59 9.87 -4.09 1.53
CA SER A 59 9.85 -5.50 1.18
C SER A 59 11.26 -6.09 1.15
N LYS A 60 11.41 -7.40 1.43
CA LYS A 60 12.71 -8.07 1.41
C LYS A 60 13.27 -8.26 -0.01
N THR A 61 12.37 -8.34 -0.98
CA THR A 61 12.62 -8.54 -2.40
C THR A 61 11.59 -7.76 -3.19
N ASN A 62 11.55 -7.93 -4.51
CA ASN A 62 10.47 -7.46 -5.37
C ASN A 62 9.18 -8.28 -5.16
N SER A 63 8.68 -8.36 -3.93
CA SER A 63 7.49 -9.12 -3.54
C SER A 63 6.77 -8.46 -2.35
N PRO A 64 5.44 -8.22 -2.43
CA PRO A 64 4.69 -7.51 -1.40
C PRO A 64 4.26 -8.38 -0.20
N VAL A 65 4.74 -9.62 -0.10
CA VAL A 65 4.32 -10.58 0.95
C VAL A 65 5.35 -10.77 2.06
N SER A 66 6.52 -10.14 1.96
CA SER A 66 7.58 -10.28 2.97
C SER A 66 8.30 -8.95 3.21
N TRP A 67 8.44 -8.58 4.48
CA TRP A 67 8.79 -7.22 4.88
C TRP A 67 9.92 -7.18 5.91
N ASN A 68 10.77 -6.16 5.79
CA ASN A 68 11.71 -5.71 6.82
C ASN A 68 11.13 -4.45 7.45
N VAL A 69 10.89 -4.49 8.76
CA VAL A 69 10.57 -3.28 9.52
C VAL A 69 11.80 -2.39 9.55
N ILE A 70 11.62 -1.10 9.28
CA ILE A 70 12.73 -0.13 9.30
C ILE A 70 12.69 0.71 10.58
N ASN A 71 13.66 1.62 10.73
CA ASN A 71 13.78 2.49 11.92
C ASN A 71 13.85 1.72 13.26
N GLY A 72 14.39 0.50 13.24
CA GLY A 72 14.48 -0.36 14.43
C GLY A 72 13.12 -0.70 15.05
N GLY A 73 12.03 -0.66 14.28
CA GLY A 73 10.68 -0.88 14.78
C GLY A 73 10.08 0.28 15.56
N LYS A 74 10.73 1.45 15.55
CA LYS A 74 10.20 2.68 16.15
C LYS A 74 9.32 3.43 15.15
N PRO A 75 8.30 4.18 15.62
CA PRO A 75 7.47 5.00 14.74
C PRO A 75 8.33 6.03 14.01
N VAL A 76 7.98 6.30 12.75
CA VAL A 76 8.60 7.33 11.90
C VAL A 76 7.87 8.67 12.01
N LEU A 77 6.59 8.65 12.39
CA LEU A 77 5.79 9.85 12.67
C LEU A 77 4.91 9.59 13.88
N THR A 78 4.89 10.55 14.80
CA THR A 78 4.07 10.53 16.02
C THR A 78 3.27 11.82 16.16
N SER A 79 2.10 11.75 16.81
CA SER A 79 1.25 12.92 17.00
C SER A 79 1.39 13.56 18.38
N THR A 80 1.54 14.88 18.40
CA THR A 80 1.32 15.73 19.59
C THR A 80 0.00 16.51 19.50
N LEU A 81 -0.81 16.24 18.48
CA LEU A 81 -2.07 16.91 18.18
C LEU A 81 -3.24 16.14 18.79
N GLY A 82 -4.41 16.79 18.89
CA GLY A 82 -5.71 16.20 19.23
C GLY A 82 -5.68 15.01 20.21
N THR A 83 -6.07 13.85 19.69
CA THR A 83 -6.17 12.57 20.42
C THR A 83 -4.84 11.81 20.50
N LYS A 84 -3.81 12.26 19.76
CA LYS A 84 -2.41 11.78 19.81
C LYS A 84 -2.19 10.35 19.26
N GLY A 85 -3.16 9.82 18.53
CA GLY A 85 -3.01 8.59 17.74
C GLY A 85 -2.94 8.95 16.25
N LEU A 86 -2.24 8.16 15.44
CA LEU A 86 -2.19 8.34 13.99
C LEU A 86 -2.64 7.07 13.28
N ARG A 87 -3.54 7.24 12.32
CA ARG A 87 -4.17 6.17 11.55
C ARG A 87 -4.28 6.55 10.07
N ASP A 88 -4.54 5.54 9.25
CA ASP A 88 -4.85 5.67 7.82
C ASP A 88 -3.84 6.52 7.02
N PRO A 89 -2.54 6.17 7.04
CA PRO A 89 -1.52 6.98 6.40
C PRO A 89 -1.65 6.96 4.88
N PHE A 90 -1.47 8.12 4.26
CA PHE A 90 -1.47 8.31 2.81
C PHE A 90 -0.15 8.96 2.36
N ILE A 91 0.46 8.44 1.29
CA ILE A 91 1.75 8.93 0.78
C ILE A 91 1.56 9.68 -0.54
N ILE A 92 2.13 10.88 -0.62
CA ILE A 92 2.14 11.72 -1.81
C ILE A 92 3.57 11.99 -2.22
N ARG A 93 3.88 11.80 -3.51
CA ARG A 93 5.17 12.17 -4.06
C ARG A 93 5.14 13.60 -4.57
N ASP A 94 6.15 14.39 -4.19
CA ASP A 94 6.38 15.70 -4.80
C ASP A 94 6.57 15.55 -6.32
N PRO A 95 5.90 16.37 -7.16
CA PRO A 95 6.11 16.39 -8.60
C PRO A 95 7.58 16.57 -9.02
N SER A 96 8.41 17.26 -8.20
CA SER A 96 9.85 17.39 -8.45
C SER A 96 10.63 16.07 -8.31
N GLY A 97 10.02 15.05 -7.70
CA GLY A 97 10.56 13.70 -7.56
C GLY A 97 11.44 13.47 -6.34
N ASN A 98 11.76 14.52 -5.56
CA ASN A 98 12.78 14.50 -4.50
C ASN A 98 12.24 14.27 -3.09
N LYS A 99 10.92 14.33 -2.89
CA LYS A 99 10.29 14.22 -1.57
C LYS A 99 9.03 13.37 -1.61
N PHE A 100 8.74 12.77 -0.45
CA PHE A 100 7.44 12.18 -0.16
C PHE A 100 6.88 12.87 1.07
N TYR A 101 5.56 13.07 1.08
CA TYR A 101 4.79 13.53 2.22
C TYR A 101 3.91 12.39 2.68
N VAL A 102 3.87 12.15 3.99
CA VAL A 102 2.96 11.20 4.60
C VAL A 102 1.92 12.00 5.37
N ILE A 103 0.65 11.82 5.03
CA ILE A 103 -0.46 12.44 5.74
C ILE A 103 -1.13 11.34 6.56
N ALA A 104 -1.46 11.59 7.82
CA ALA A 104 -2.22 10.67 8.66
C ALA A 104 -3.32 11.40 9.43
N THR A 105 -4.44 10.70 9.66
CA THR A 105 -5.53 11.21 10.50
C THR A 105 -5.12 11.09 11.96
N ASP A 106 -5.29 12.18 12.72
CA ASP A 106 -5.12 12.13 14.17
C ASP A 106 -6.34 11.45 14.80
N LEU A 107 -6.20 10.20 15.25
CA LEU A 107 -7.25 9.48 15.96
C LEU A 107 -6.64 8.41 16.87
N ARG A 108 -7.03 8.43 18.15
CA ARG A 108 -6.66 7.43 19.15
C ARG A 108 -7.88 6.65 19.64
N MET A 109 -7.88 5.34 19.41
CA MET A 109 -8.87 4.38 19.92
C MET A 109 -8.30 3.46 21.01
N PHE A 110 -6.96 3.41 21.17
CA PHE A 110 -6.32 2.60 22.20
C PHE A 110 -6.89 2.89 23.59
N GLY A 111 -7.17 1.81 24.33
CA GLY A 111 -7.70 1.88 25.69
C GLY A 111 -9.22 2.03 25.79
N GLY A 112 -9.93 2.12 24.66
CA GLY A 112 -11.40 2.10 24.63
C GLY A 112 -12.06 3.29 25.33
N THR A 113 -11.34 4.41 25.46
CA THR A 113 -11.84 5.61 26.14
C THR A 113 -12.90 6.38 25.35
N GLN A 114 -13.11 6.01 24.09
CA GLN A 114 -14.12 6.59 23.19
C GLN A 114 -14.76 5.51 22.33
N THR A 115 -16.04 5.69 22.02
CA THR A 115 -16.77 4.86 21.05
C THR A 115 -16.53 5.34 19.62
N TRP A 116 -16.83 4.50 18.62
CA TRP A 116 -16.76 4.91 17.21
C TRP A 116 -17.73 6.03 16.82
N ASP A 117 -18.92 6.09 17.45
CA ASP A 117 -19.86 7.19 17.21
C ASP A 117 -19.29 8.52 17.74
N GLN A 118 -18.73 8.52 18.96
CA GLN A 118 -18.04 9.69 19.50
C GLN A 118 -16.83 10.08 18.64
N ALA A 119 -15.98 9.13 18.27
CA ALA A 119 -14.84 9.36 17.39
C ALA A 119 -15.23 10.04 16.07
N SER A 120 -16.36 9.64 15.50
CA SER A 120 -16.84 10.16 14.21
C SER A 120 -17.44 11.56 14.30
N ARG A 121 -17.94 11.97 15.48
CA ARG A 121 -18.65 13.25 15.68
C ARG A 121 -17.82 14.30 16.39
N GLU A 122 -16.96 13.86 17.31
CA GLU A 122 -16.24 14.69 18.27
C GLU A 122 -14.73 14.39 18.26
N GLY A 123 -14.27 13.49 17.40
CA GLY A 123 -12.86 13.17 17.24
C GLY A 123 -12.03 14.39 16.79
N SER A 124 -10.72 14.18 16.79
CA SER A 124 -9.77 15.21 16.34
C SER A 124 -10.08 15.67 14.91
N LEU A 125 -9.93 16.97 14.68
CA LEU A 125 -10.01 17.58 13.34
C LEU A 125 -8.62 17.76 12.71
N SER A 126 -7.59 17.14 13.29
CA SER A 126 -6.20 17.35 12.89
C SER A 126 -5.71 16.28 11.90
N LEU A 127 -4.82 16.72 11.00
CA LEU A 127 -3.97 15.85 10.20
C LEU A 127 -2.51 16.06 10.63
N ALA A 128 -1.74 14.97 10.65
CA ALA A 128 -0.29 15.04 10.82
C ALA A 128 0.41 14.84 9.47
N ILE A 129 1.50 15.59 9.25
CA ILE A 129 2.36 15.56 8.06
C ILE A 129 3.82 15.47 8.48
#